data_AF-A0A2D9APS8-F1
#
_entry.id   AF-A0A2D9APS8-F1
#
_cell.length_a   1.000
_cell.length_b   1.000
_cell.length_c   1.000
_cell.angle_alpha   90.00
_cell.angle_beta   90.00
_cell.angle_gamma   90.00
#
_symmetry.space_group_name_H-M   'P 1'
#
loop_
_entity.id
_entity.type
_entity.pdbx_description
1 polymer ?
#
loop_
_entity_poly.entity_id
_entity_poly.type
_entity_poly.pdbx_seq_one_letter_code
_entity_poly.pdbx_strand_id
1 'polypeptide(L)' 'PEKSEKIIKLLKQINEKGTTIIIASHDYSIIKKFSAKILKCENQNIFEVQSNSI' A
#
# COMPACT_ATOMS: atom_id res chain seq x y z
N PRO A 1 -3.39 -9.55 10.01
CA PRO A 1 -4.85 -9.79 10.11
C PRO A 1 -5.64 -8.84 11.05
N GLU A 2 -5.08 -8.25 12.11
CA GLU A 2 -5.72 -7.09 12.80
C GLU A 2 -4.72 -5.97 13.14
N LYS A 3 -3.55 -6.34 13.66
CA LYS A 3 -2.50 -5.36 14.04
C LYS A 3 -1.99 -4.54 12.85
N SER A 4 -1.87 -5.17 11.69
CA SER A 4 -1.40 -4.54 10.44
C SER A 4 -2.26 -3.36 10.00
N GLU A 5 -3.58 -3.41 10.25
CA GLU A 5 -4.48 -2.31 9.87
C GLU A 5 -4.24 -1.05 10.71
N LYS A 6 -4.04 -1.22 12.03
CA LYS A 6 -3.74 -0.09 12.93
C LYS A 6 -2.43 0.59 12.53
N ILE A 7 -1.41 -0.20 12.17
CA ILE A 7 -0.13 0.32 11.69
C ILE A 7 -0.32 1.15 10.42
N ILE A 8 -1.09 0.65 9.45
CA ILE A 8 -1.27 1.35 8.18
C ILE A 8 -2.10 2.62 8.33
N LYS A 9 -3.10 2.62 9.23
CA LYS A 9 -3.81 3.85 9.60
C LYS A 9 -2.87 4.90 10.20
N LEU A 10 -1.98 4.49 11.11
CA LEU A 10 -0.98 5.39 11.69
C LEU A 10 -0.02 5.93 10.62
N LEU A 11 0.48 5.06 9.75
CA LEU A 11 1.33 5.46 8.63
C LEU A 11 0.60 6.46 7.73
N LYS A 12 -0.68 6.23 7.41
CA LYS A 12 -1.49 7.19 6.64
C LYS A 12 -1.58 8.56 7.31
N GLN A 13 -1.78 8.62 8.63
CA GLN A 13 -1.77 9.89 9.38
C GLN A 13 -0.41 10.61 9.34
N ILE A 14 0.69 9.86 9.34
CA ILE A 14 2.04 10.43 9.18
C ILE A 14 2.22 10.95 7.75
N ASN A 15 1.69 10.23 6.76
CA ASN A 15 1.71 10.67 5.37
C ASN A 15 0.94 11.97 5.14
N GLU A 16 -0.24 12.11 5.77
CA GLU A 16 -1.05 13.33 5.74
C GLU A 16 -0.32 14.55 6.33
N LYS A 17 0.72 14.35 7.15
CA LYS A 17 1.59 15.42 7.68
C LYS A 17 2.74 15.80 6.73
N GLY A 18 2.77 15.26 5.51
CA GLY A 18 3.76 15.58 4.48
C GLY A 18 4.92 14.59 4.37
N THR A 19 4.88 13.47 5.10
CA THR A 19 5.93 12.44 5.03
C THR A 19 5.64 11.45 3.90
N THR A 20 6.57 11.19 3.00
CA THR A 20 6.40 10.13 1.98
C THR A 20 6.62 8.75 2.61
N ILE A 21 5.68 7.82 2.39
CA ILE A 21 5.74 6.46 2.95
C ILE A 21 5.59 5.45 1.82
N ILE A 22 6.48 4.45 1.82
CA ILE A 22 6.41 3.29 0.92
C ILE A 22 6.17 2.05 1.77
N ILE A 23 5.17 1.25 1.40
CA ILE A 23 4.80 0.03 2.10
C ILE A 23 4.96 -1.13 1.12
N ALA A 24 5.83 -2.09 1.43
CA ALA A 24 5.96 -3.33 0.69
C ALA A 24 5.22 -4.44 1.45
N SER A 25 4.18 -5.00 0.85
CA SER A 25 3.35 -6.05 1.46
C SER A 25 2.89 -7.05 0.42
N HIS A 26 2.74 -8.31 0.82
CA HIS A 26 2.08 -9.36 0.03
C HIS A 26 0.60 -9.52 0.39
N ASP A 27 0.09 -8.73 1.34
CA ASP A 27 -1.31 -8.73 1.76
C ASP A 27 -2.15 -7.84 0.83
N TYR A 28 -2.73 -8.46 -0.21
CA TYR A 28 -3.57 -7.77 -1.19
C TYR A 28 -4.85 -7.18 -0.60
N SER A 29 -5.37 -7.73 0.50
CA SER A 29 -6.61 -7.22 1.14
C SER A 29 -6.36 -5.83 1.72
N ILE A 30 -5.20 -5.66 2.34
CA ILE A 30 -4.73 -4.36 2.84
C ILE A 30 -4.53 -3.38 1.68
N ILE A 31 -3.84 -3.80 0.61
CA ILE A 31 -3.54 -2.94 -0.54
C ILE A 31 -4.85 -2.40 -1.16
N LYS A 32 -5.87 -3.25 -1.33
CA LYS A 32 -7.18 -2.82 -1.85
C LYS A 32 -7.94 -1.91 -0.89
N LYS A 33 -7.84 -2.16 0.42
CA LYS A 33 -8.55 -1.38 1.45
C LYS A 33 -8.03 0.05 1.58
N PHE A 34 -6.75 0.27 1.28
CA PHE A 34 -6.12 1.58 1.35
C PHE A 34 -5.76 2.06 -0.05
N SER A 35 -6.72 2.72 -0.72
CA SER A 35 -6.52 3.30 -2.05
C SER A 35 -5.36 4.30 -2.05
N ALA A 36 -4.22 3.87 -2.57
CA ALA A 36 -3.01 4.66 -2.78
C ALA A 36 -2.40 4.27 -4.14
N LYS A 37 -1.26 4.87 -4.50
CA LYS A 37 -0.50 4.44 -5.68
C LYS A 37 0.07 3.04 -5.44
N ILE A 38 -0.22 2.10 -6.31
CA ILE A 38 0.21 0.70 -6.17
C ILE A 38 1.23 0.37 -7.25
N LEU A 39 2.37 -0.15 -6.82
CA LEU A 39 3.43 -0.67 -7.69
C LEU A 39 3.50 -2.18 -7.51
N LYS A 40 3.32 -2.94 -8.59
CA LYS A 40 3.54 -4.38 -8.60
C LYS A 40 4.99 -4.66 -8.99
N CYS A 41 5.68 -5.44 -8.18
CA CYS A 41 7.01 -5.95 -8.47
C CYS A 41 6.89 -7.43 -8.83
N GLU A 42 7.11 -7.77 -10.09
CA GLU A 42 6.99 -9.13 -10.60
C GLU A 42 8.00 -9.36 -11.72
N ASN A 43 8.60 -10.55 -11.79
CA ASN A 43 9.56 -10.92 -12.82
C ASN A 43 10.70 -9.90 -12.98
N GLN A 44 11.25 -9.39 -11.87
CA GLN A 44 12.31 -8.37 -11.83
C GLN A 44 11.92 -7.01 -12.46
N ASN A 45 10.63 -6.79 -12.71
CA ASN A 45 10.12 -5.54 -13.25
C ASN A 45 9.16 -4.88 -12.24
N ILE A 46 9.08 -3.54 -12.29
CA ILE A 46 8.17 -2.75 -11.46
C ILE A 46 7.26 -1.97 -12.39
N PHE A 47 5.95 -2.11 -12.18
CA PHE A 47 4.94 -1.39 -12.96
C PHE A 47 3.82 -0.89 -12.07
N GLU A 48 3.24 0.24 -12.44
CA GLU A 48 2.07 0.79 -11.77
C GLU A 48 0.84 0.00 -12.17
N VAL A 49 0.05 -0.40 -11.17
CA VAL A 49 -1.21 -1.13 -11.36
C VAL A 49 -2.37 -0.24 -10.93
N GLN A 50 -3.40 -0.20 -11.77
CA GLN A 50 -4.66 0.44 -11.41
C GLN A 50 -5.42 -0.44 -10.43
N SER A 51 -6.08 0.16 -9.43
CA SER A 51 -6.80 -0.57 -8.39
C SER A 51 -7.92 -1.49 -8.91
N ASN A 52 -8.39 -1.29 -10.15
CA ASN A 52 -9.38 -2.16 -10.79
C ASN A 52 -8.80 -3.48 -11.33
N SER A 53 -7.47 -3.62 -11.34
CA SER A 53 -6.76 -4.76 -11.96
C SER A 53 -6.08 -5.69 -10.93
N ILE A 54 -6.37 -5.50 -9.64
CA ILE A 54 -5.81 -6.26 -8.50
C ILE A 54 -6.93 -7.05 -7.85
#